data_AF-A0A3N5WQ73-F1
#
_entry.id   AF-A0A3N5WQ73-F1
#
_cell.length_a   1.000
_cell.length_b   1.000
_cell.length_c   1.000
_cell.angle_alpha   90.00
_cell.angle_beta   90.00
_cell.angle_gamma   90.00
#
_symmetry.space_group_name_H-M   'P 1'
#
loop_
_entity.id
_entity.type
_entity.pdbx_description
1 polymer ?
#
loop_
_entity_poly.entity_id
_entity_poly.type
_entity_poly.pdbx_seq_one_letter_code
_entity_poly.pdbx_strand_id
1 'polypeptide(L)'
;MIELKKYEVWFVTGSQSLYGPETLQQVAEHSQEIARVLDQSKNIPVRVVFKPVLTTPDAIRQLCLEANAAADCVGLVTWMHTFSPAKMWIAGLTVLKKPFLHLHTQYNREIPWGDIDMDFMNLNQSAHGDREYGFIGT
;
A
#
# COMPACT_ATOMS: atom_id res chain seq x y z
N MET A 1 -14.86 -17.25 -22.39
CA MET A 1 -13.79 -17.06 -21.37
C MET A 1 -13.97 -15.66 -20.81
N ILE A 2 -14.00 -15.47 -19.48
CA ILE A 2 -14.22 -14.14 -18.89
C ILE A 2 -12.93 -13.32 -19.05
N GLU A 3 -13.00 -12.15 -19.65
CA GLU A 3 -11.86 -11.23 -19.79
C GLU A 3 -11.66 -10.46 -18.47
N LEU A 4 -10.72 -10.92 -17.65
CA LEU A 4 -10.45 -10.35 -16.32
C LEU A 4 -9.40 -9.23 -16.33
N LYS A 5 -8.61 -9.11 -17.39
CA LYS A 5 -7.54 -8.09 -17.51
C LYS A 5 -8.05 -6.66 -17.72
N LYS A 6 -9.36 -6.46 -17.87
CA LYS A 6 -10.01 -5.14 -17.84
C LYS A 6 -10.31 -4.63 -16.43
N TYR A 7 -10.16 -5.48 -15.41
CA TYR A 7 -10.34 -5.10 -14.01
C TYR A 7 -8.99 -4.81 -13.36
N GLU A 8 -9.04 -3.99 -12.32
CA GLU A 8 -7.87 -3.52 -11.58
C GLU A 8 -8.01 -3.84 -10.09
N VAL A 9 -6.91 -4.26 -9.47
CA VAL A 9 -6.71 -4.06 -8.04
C VAL A 9 -5.71 -2.93 -7.85
N TRP A 10 -6.02 -2.01 -6.94
CA TRP A 10 -5.15 -0.88 -6.67
C TRP A 10 -4.17 -1.22 -5.55
N PHE A 11 -2.88 -1.07 -5.82
CA PHE A 11 -1.82 -1.25 -4.85
C PHE A 11 -1.56 0.08 -4.13
N VAL A 12 -1.88 0.11 -2.84
CA VAL A 12 -1.97 1.32 -2.02
C VAL A 12 -0.97 1.21 -0.87
N THR A 13 -0.01 2.13 -0.84
CA THR A 13 1.03 2.15 0.19
C THR A 13 0.79 3.26 1.21
N GLY A 14 0.86 2.91 2.49
CA GLY A 14 0.77 3.84 3.62
C GLY A 14 2.12 4.34 4.12
N SER A 15 2.17 5.63 4.43
CA SER A 15 3.28 6.27 5.13
C SER A 15 2.79 7.49 5.94
N GLN A 16 3.70 8.40 6.30
CA GLN A 16 3.42 9.70 6.91
C GLN A 16 4.45 10.74 6.47
N SER A 17 4.05 12.01 6.45
CA SER A 17 4.90 13.12 6.00
C SER A 17 6.14 13.37 6.87
N LEU A 18 6.13 12.90 8.12
CA LEU A 18 7.23 13.07 9.08
C LEU A 18 8.55 12.42 8.62
N TYR A 19 8.49 11.44 7.70
CA TYR A 19 9.69 10.78 7.16
C TYR A 19 10.46 11.60 6.12
N GLY A 20 9.92 12.74 5.69
CA GLY A 20 10.57 13.60 4.71
C GLY A 20 10.45 13.11 3.26
N PRO A 21 10.71 13.99 2.28
CA PRO A 21 10.46 13.73 0.87
C PRO A 21 11.35 12.62 0.28
N GLU A 22 12.59 12.50 0.74
CA GLU A 22 13.54 11.47 0.26
C GLU A 22 13.07 10.06 0.62
N THR A 23 12.71 9.84 1.89
CA THR A 23 12.14 8.56 2.34
C THR A 23 10.84 8.24 1.60
N LEU A 24 9.96 9.23 1.40
CA LEU A 24 8.71 9.03 0.66
C LEU A 24 8.94 8.68 -0.81
N GLN A 25 10.00 9.21 -1.43
CA GLN A 25 10.42 8.81 -2.77
C GLN A 25 10.85 7.35 -2.80
N GLN A 26 11.68 6.90 -1.86
CA GLN A 26 12.09 5.50 -1.75
C GLN A 26 10.90 4.56 -1.50
N VAL A 27 9.95 4.96 -0.65
CA VAL A 27 8.68 4.22 -0.45
C VAL A 27 7.91 4.09 -1.76
N ALA A 28 7.82 5.16 -2.55
CA ALA A 28 7.14 5.15 -3.83
C ALA A 28 7.84 4.23 -4.85
N GLU A 29 9.17 4.29 -4.93
CA GLU A 29 9.99 3.43 -5.80
C GLU A 29 9.78 1.94 -5.48
N HIS A 30 9.90 1.56 -4.20
CA HIS A 30 9.64 0.20 -3.74
C HIS A 30 8.20 -0.28 -4.05
N SER A 31 7.22 0.60 -3.86
CA SER A 31 5.81 0.31 -4.13
C SER A 31 5.51 0.11 -5.61
N GLN A 32 6.09 0.94 -6.47
CA GLN A 32 5.96 0.81 -7.92
C GLN A 32 6.58 -0.49 -8.42
N GLU A 33 7.75 -0.86 -7.89
CA GLU A 33 8.40 -2.11 -8.25
C GLU A 33 7.56 -3.33 -7.87
N ILE A 34 7.06 -3.38 -6.62
CA ILE A 34 6.20 -4.48 -6.17
C ILE A 34 4.93 -4.56 -7.02
N ALA A 35 4.24 -3.44 -7.23
CA ALA A 35 3.03 -3.40 -8.05
C ALA A 35 3.30 -3.90 -9.49
N ARG A 36 4.41 -3.48 -10.10
CA ARG A 36 4.83 -3.92 -11.45
C ARG A 36 5.08 -5.43 -11.51
N VAL A 37 5.80 -5.98 -10.53
CA VAL A 37 6.08 -7.42 -10.47
C VAL A 37 4.79 -8.23 -10.27
N LEU A 38 3.88 -7.76 -9.42
CA LEU A 38 2.58 -8.38 -9.21
C LEU A 38 1.70 -8.31 -10.48
N ASP A 39 1.69 -7.18 -11.21
CA ASP A 39 0.95 -7.03 -12.46
C ASP A 39 1.42 -7.99 -13.56
N GLN A 40 2.72 -8.27 -13.60
CA GLN A 40 3.35 -9.19 -14.55
C GLN A 40 3.14 -10.68 -14.19
N SER A 41 2.64 -10.98 -12.99
CA SER A 41 2.40 -12.34 -12.54
C SER A 41 1.25 -13.00 -13.31
N LYS A 42 1.52 -14.18 -13.89
CA LYS A 42 0.48 -15.00 -14.55
C LYS A 42 -0.58 -15.53 -13.58
N ASN A 43 -0.29 -15.52 -12.27
CA ASN A 43 -1.20 -15.96 -11.22
C ASN A 43 -2.22 -14.89 -10.82
N ILE A 44 -2.01 -13.63 -11.22
CA ILE A 44 -2.92 -12.52 -10.93
C ILE A 44 -3.71 -12.21 -12.21
N PRO A 45 -5.01 -12.56 -12.28
CA PRO A 45 -5.78 -12.49 -13.52
C PRO A 45 -6.23 -11.07 -13.90
N VAL A 46 -6.12 -10.12 -12.97
CA VAL A 46 -6.46 -8.70 -13.13
C VAL A 46 -5.19 -7.85 -13.32
N ARG A 47 -5.34 -6.54 -13.54
CA ARG A 47 -4.22 -5.57 -13.51
C ARG A 47 -3.91 -5.19 -12.07
N VAL A 48 -2.64 -4.95 -11.76
CA VAL A 48 -2.22 -4.36 -10.47
C VAL A 48 -1.73 -2.94 -10.72
N VAL A 49 -2.44 -1.95 -10.16
CA VAL A 49 -2.21 -0.54 -10.45
C VAL A 49 -1.67 0.17 -9.22
N PHE A 50 -0.42 0.63 -9.28
CA PHE A 50 0.17 1.49 -8.26
C PHE A 50 -0.64 2.78 -8.10
N LYS A 51 -0.88 3.18 -6.85
CA LYS A 51 -1.42 4.50 -6.50
C LYS A 51 -0.39 5.29 -5.67
N PRO A 52 -0.42 6.65 -5.72
CA PRO A 52 0.49 7.48 -4.94
C PRO A 52 0.51 7.11 -3.46
N VAL A 53 1.68 7.23 -2.83
CA VAL A 53 1.88 6.93 -1.41
C VAL A 53 0.98 7.85 -0.57
N LEU A 54 0.21 7.25 0.34
CA LEU A 54 -0.76 7.96 1.16
C LEU A 54 -0.15 8.36 2.49
N THR A 55 -0.17 9.66 2.79
CA THR A 55 0.45 10.24 3.99
C THR A 55 -0.51 11.09 4.83
N THR A 56 -1.74 11.33 4.35
CA THR A 56 -2.75 12.16 5.04
C THR A 56 -4.12 11.50 5.07
N PRO A 57 -4.96 11.78 6.10
CA PRO A 57 -6.32 11.26 6.17
C PRO A 57 -7.18 11.60 4.95
N ASP A 58 -7.05 12.83 4.43
CA ASP A 58 -7.84 13.30 3.28
C ASP A 58 -7.46 12.56 2.00
N ALA A 59 -6.16 12.33 1.76
CA ALA A 59 -5.70 11.56 0.61
C ALA A 59 -6.20 10.11 0.68
N ILE A 60 -6.16 9.49 1.88
CA ILE A 60 -6.66 8.13 2.09
C ILE A 60 -8.17 8.06 1.82
N ARG A 61 -8.94 8.99 2.40
CA ARG A 61 -10.39 9.07 2.19
C ARG A 61 -10.74 9.28 0.72
N GLN A 62 -10.03 10.18 0.06
CA GLN A 62 -10.25 10.50 -1.35
C GLN A 62 -9.98 9.28 -2.24
N LEU A 63 -8.89 8.56 -2.01
CA LEU A 63 -8.57 7.34 -2.76
C LEU A 63 -9.64 6.25 -2.56
N CYS A 64 -10.17 6.08 -1.34
CA CYS A 64 -11.27 5.14 -1.08
C CYS A 64 -12.56 5.54 -1.82
N LEU A 65 -12.88 6.83 -1.93
CA LEU A 65 -14.02 7.33 -2.70
C LEU A 65 -13.83 7.10 -4.21
N GLU A 66 -12.62 7.34 -4.72
CA GLU A 66 -12.27 7.07 -6.12
C GLU A 66 -12.37 5.58 -6.44
N ALA A 67 -11.84 4.72 -5.56
CA ALA A 67 -11.92 3.27 -5.71
C ALA A 67 -13.37 2.80 -5.80
N ASN A 68 -14.26 3.36 -4.97
CA ASN A 68 -15.69 3.04 -4.99
C ASN A 68 -16.37 3.44 -6.31
N ALA A 69 -15.99 4.58 -6.89
CA ALA A 69 -16.57 5.12 -8.11
C ALA A 69 -16.00 4.44 -9.38
N ALA A 70 -14.79 3.89 -9.31
CA ALA A 70 -14.16 3.16 -10.40
C ALA A 70 -14.86 1.81 -10.65
N ALA A 71 -15.40 1.64 -11.86
CA ALA A 71 -16.14 0.43 -12.26
C ALA A 71 -15.22 -0.77 -12.52
N ASP A 72 -13.99 -0.50 -12.94
CA ASP A 72 -12.90 -1.44 -13.19
C ASP A 72 -12.12 -1.79 -11.92
N CYS A 73 -12.08 -0.92 -10.91
CA CYS A 73 -11.50 -1.22 -9.61
C CYS A 73 -12.33 -2.28 -8.87
N VAL A 74 -11.77 -3.47 -8.70
CA VAL A 74 -12.42 -4.60 -8.01
C VAL A 74 -11.96 -4.77 -6.57
N GLY A 75 -10.90 -4.07 -6.14
CA GLY A 75 -10.43 -4.10 -4.76
C GLY A 75 -9.14 -3.33 -4.54
N LEU A 76 -8.76 -3.20 -3.27
CA LEU A 76 -7.49 -2.61 -2.85
C LEU A 76 -6.54 -3.68 -2.32
N VAL A 77 -5.25 -3.51 -2.55
CA VAL A 77 -4.17 -4.21 -1.85
C VAL A 77 -3.44 -3.14 -1.05
N THR A 78 -3.52 -3.19 0.28
CA THR A 78 -2.91 -2.20 1.16
C THR A 78 -1.64 -2.76 1.80
N TRP A 79 -0.62 -1.91 1.91
CA TRP A 79 0.64 -2.26 2.57
C TRP A 79 1.22 -1.02 3.27
N MET A 80 1.58 -1.15 4.54
CA MET A 80 2.23 -0.07 5.29
C MET A 80 3.75 -0.27 5.20
N HIS A 81 4.39 0.36 4.21
CA HIS A 81 5.85 0.28 4.04
C HIS A 81 6.57 0.85 5.27
N THR A 82 6.14 2.05 5.66
CA THR A 82 6.54 2.70 6.92
C THR A 82 5.41 2.67 7.93
N PHE A 83 5.63 3.19 9.14
CA PHE A 83 4.53 3.41 10.07
C PHE A 83 3.57 4.49 9.53
N SER A 84 2.32 4.10 9.27
CA SER A 84 1.24 5.01 8.87
C SER A 84 0.20 5.05 9.99
N PRO A 85 0.12 6.13 10.79
CA PRO A 85 -0.79 6.18 11.93
C PRO A 85 -2.23 5.77 11.57
N ALA A 86 -2.70 4.67 12.17
CA ALA A 86 -3.94 4.01 11.75
C ALA A 86 -5.19 4.91 11.84
N LYS A 87 -5.20 5.90 12.73
CA LYS A 87 -6.30 6.89 12.81
C LYS A 87 -6.55 7.62 11.49
N MET A 88 -5.53 7.81 10.65
CA MET A 88 -5.68 8.45 9.34
C MET A 88 -6.53 7.60 8.38
N TRP A 89 -6.56 6.28 8.60
CA TRP A 89 -7.27 5.33 7.75
C TRP A 89 -8.75 5.18 8.07
N ILE A 90 -9.18 5.57 9.28
CA ILE A 90 -10.56 5.37 9.75
C ILE A 90 -11.58 5.90 8.74
N ALA A 91 -11.45 7.16 8.32
CA ALA A 91 -12.42 7.78 7.42
C ALA A 91 -12.44 7.12 6.03
N GLY A 92 -11.30 6.67 5.51
CA GLY A 92 -11.21 5.96 4.24
C GLY A 92 -11.80 4.56 4.30
N LEU A 93 -11.39 3.76 5.31
CA LEU A 93 -11.91 2.41 5.50
C LEU A 93 -13.41 2.40 5.80
N THR A 94 -13.92 3.39 6.54
CA THR A 94 -15.37 3.53 6.83
C THR A 94 -16.20 3.72 5.56
N VAL A 95 -15.68 4.44 4.56
CA VAL A 95 -16.42 4.71 3.31
C VAL A 95 -16.13 3.68 2.23
N LEU A 96 -15.08 2.86 2.36
CA LEU A 96 -14.68 1.88 1.35
C LEU A 96 -15.73 0.79 1.20
N LYS A 97 -16.21 0.59 -0.04
CA LYS A 97 -17.21 -0.42 -0.41
C LYS A 97 -16.63 -1.54 -1.28
N LYS A 98 -15.36 -1.42 -1.67
CA LYS A 98 -14.62 -2.46 -2.40
C LYS A 98 -13.92 -3.37 -1.38
N PRO A 99 -13.76 -4.67 -1.68
CA PRO A 99 -12.95 -5.53 -0.83
C PRO A 99 -11.51 -5.01 -0.79
N PHE A 100 -10.83 -5.20 0.34
CA PHE A 100 -9.41 -4.93 0.43
C PHE A 100 -8.67 -6.14 1.02
N LEU A 101 -7.41 -6.27 0.61
CA LEU A 101 -6.46 -7.23 1.14
C LEU A 101 -5.34 -6.45 1.81
N HIS A 102 -5.04 -6.78 3.07
CA HIS A 102 -3.85 -6.27 3.76
C HIS A 102 -2.66 -7.19 3.46
N LEU A 103 -1.73 -6.70 2.64
CA LEU A 103 -0.52 -7.42 2.27
C LEU A 103 0.59 -7.11 3.27
N HIS A 104 0.70 -7.93 4.31
CA HIS A 104 1.79 -7.83 5.27
C HIS A 104 3.09 -8.37 4.65
N THR A 105 3.93 -7.48 4.15
CA THR A 105 5.18 -7.81 3.42
C THR A 105 6.30 -6.83 3.76
N GLN A 106 7.49 -7.09 3.22
CA GLN A 106 8.64 -6.18 3.26
C GLN A 106 9.34 -6.18 1.90
N TYR A 107 9.96 -5.06 1.52
CA TYR A 107 10.68 -4.95 0.24
C TYR A 107 11.89 -5.91 0.19
N ASN A 108 12.75 -5.85 1.21
CA ASN A 108 13.91 -6.73 1.34
C ASN A 108 13.52 -8.08 1.94
N ARG A 109 14.00 -9.16 1.33
CA ARG A 109 13.83 -10.53 1.85
C ARG A 109 14.64 -10.79 3.11
N GLU A 110 15.87 -10.31 3.14
CA GLU A 110 16.84 -10.54 4.22
C GLU A 110 17.21 -9.23 4.90
N ILE A 111 17.60 -9.33 6.17
CA ILE A 111 18.12 -8.21 6.94
C ILE A 111 19.58 -7.99 6.54
N PRO A 112 19.98 -6.77 6.12
CA PRO A 112 21.36 -6.47 5.75
C PRO A 112 22.23 -6.29 7.00
N TRP A 113 22.59 -7.38 7.67
CA TRP A 113 23.26 -7.36 8.99
C TRP A 113 24.54 -6.52 9.07
N GLY A 114 25.28 -6.39 7.97
CA GLY A 114 26.52 -5.60 7.92
C GLY A 114 26.31 -4.10 7.71
N ASP A 115 25.17 -3.71 7.15
CA ASP A 115 24.91 -2.35 6.66
C ASP A 115 23.67 -1.70 7.31
N ILE A 116 22.92 -2.43 8.14
CA ILE A 116 21.69 -1.93 8.76
C ILE A 116 21.98 -0.75 9.69
N ASP A 117 21.27 0.34 9.48
CA ASP A 117 21.34 1.56 10.27
C ASP A 117 19.95 2.14 10.55
N MET A 118 19.89 3.34 11.13
CA MET A 118 18.63 3.99 11.47
C MET A 118 17.86 4.49 10.25
N ASP A 119 18.52 4.78 9.13
CA ASP A 119 17.85 5.20 7.90
C ASP A 119 17.10 4.00 7.28
N PHE A 120 17.76 2.84 7.24
CA PHE A 120 17.10 1.58 6.88
C PHE A 120 15.92 1.27 7.81
N MET A 121 16.09 1.40 9.12
CA MET A 121 15.01 1.13 10.09
C MET A 121 13.84 2.11 9.98
N ASN A 122 14.08 3.37 9.63
CA ASN A 122 13.02 4.36 9.40
C ASN A 122 12.23 4.07 8.11
N LEU A 123 12.91 3.54 7.09
CA LEU A 123 12.29 3.18 5.81
C LEU A 123 11.55 1.85 5.87
N ASN A 124 12.19 0.77 6.35
CA ASN A 124 11.72 -0.61 6.23
C ASN A 124 11.07 -1.12 7.53
N GLN A 125 9.91 -0.56 7.86
CA GLN A 125 9.29 -0.78 9.17
C GLN A 125 7.85 -1.32 9.13
N SER A 126 7.52 -2.05 8.06
CA SER A 126 6.26 -2.77 7.92
C SER A 126 5.98 -3.72 9.08
N ALA A 127 7.02 -4.27 9.73
CA ALA A 127 6.90 -5.18 10.86
C ALA A 127 5.98 -4.67 11.99
N HIS A 128 6.00 -3.36 12.28
CA HIS A 128 5.04 -2.74 13.21
C HIS A 128 4.02 -1.83 12.52
N GLY A 129 4.35 -1.21 11.39
CA GLY A 129 3.41 -0.38 10.62
C GLY A 129 2.16 -1.16 10.20
N ASP A 130 2.34 -2.39 9.71
CA ASP A 130 1.22 -3.25 9.33
C ASP A 130 0.45 -3.79 10.55
N ARG A 131 1.08 -3.94 11.71
CA ARG A 131 0.36 -4.38 12.93
C ARG A 131 -0.61 -3.31 13.43
N GLU A 132 -0.18 -2.05 13.41
CA GLU A 132 -1.03 -0.90 13.73
C GLU A 132 -2.20 -0.78 12.74
N TYR A 133 -1.93 -0.92 11.44
CA TYR A 133 -3.00 -0.96 10.43
C TYR A 133 -3.94 -2.16 10.63
N GLY A 134 -3.40 -3.32 10.99
CA GLY A 134 -4.18 -4.52 11.30
C GLY A 134 -5.19 -4.29 12.43
N PHE A 135 -4.86 -3.49 13.45
CA PHE A 135 -5.79 -3.15 14.53
C PHE A 135 -7.01 -2.36 14.06
N ILE A 136 -6.85 -1.43 13.10
CA ILE A 136 -7.97 -0.61 12.62
C ILE A 136 -8.72 -1.25 11.44
N GLY A 137 -8.10 -2.22 10.76
CA GLY A 137 -8.66 -2.94 9.62
C GLY A 137 -9.56 -4.13 9.99
N THR A 138 -9.63 -4.51 11.26
CA THR A 138 -10.50 -5.57 11.83
C THR A 138 -11.70 -4.98 12.54
#